data_AF-A0A451CNU3-F1
#
_entry.id   AF-A0A451CNU3-F1
#
_cell.length_a   1.000
_cell.length_b   1.000
_cell.length_c   1.000
_cell.angle_alpha   90.00
_cell.angle_beta   90.00
_cell.angle_gamma   90.00
#
_symmetry.space_group_name_H-M   'P 1'
#
loop_
_entity.id
_entity.type
_entity.pdbx_description
1 polymer ?
#
loop_
_entity_poly.entity_id
_entity_poly.type
_entity_poly.pdbx_seq_one_letter_code
_entity_poly.pdbx_strand_id
1 'polypeptide(L)'
;MRHGALLLGESTENFLKVLVFYEKEGVLESIETWQALRTIRNLVAHSYETDYALIAEHFNTLHGMVTGLYQTAGLFIDHCNNRLGIAPANADFEQEFRKITKVDPGETAPNIESP
;
A
#
# COMPACT_ATOMS: atom_id res chain seq x y z
N MET A 1 -6.76 -3.00 7.60
CA MET A 1 -6.00 -4.23 7.91
C MET A 1 -6.19 -4.71 9.34
N ARG A 2 -5.60 -4.12 10.40
CA ARG A 2 -5.71 -4.68 11.78
C ARG A 2 -7.14 -5.01 12.22
N HIS A 3 -8.09 -4.09 12.05
CA HIS A 3 -9.49 -4.35 12.41
C HIS A 3 -10.14 -5.43 11.54
N GLY A 4 -9.78 -5.52 10.25
CA GLY A 4 -10.25 -6.60 9.37
C GLY A 4 -9.74 -7.97 9.85
N ALA A 5 -8.46 -8.06 10.21
CA ALA A 5 -7.87 -9.27 10.77
C ALA A 5 -8.56 -9.67 12.09
N LEU A 6 -8.85 -8.70 12.96
CA LEU A 6 -9.61 -8.95 14.19
C LEU A 6 -11.00 -9.53 13.91
N LEU A 7 -11.74 -8.96 12.95
CA LEU A 7 -13.07 -9.44 12.57
C LEU A 7 -13.04 -10.84 11.95
N LEU A 8 -11.91 -11.22 11.34
CA LEU A 8 -11.67 -12.56 10.81
C LEU A 8 -11.22 -13.58 11.86
N GLY A 9 -11.04 -13.14 13.12
CA GLY A 9 -10.56 -14.00 14.21
C GLY A 9 -9.05 -14.21 14.23
N GLU A 10 -8.29 -13.43 13.46
CA GLU A 10 -6.84 -13.55 13.36
C GLU A 10 -6.10 -12.87 14.52
N SER A 11 -4.87 -13.32 14.77
CA SER A 11 -4.01 -12.71 15.80
C SER A 11 -3.58 -11.30 15.40
N THR A 12 -3.92 -10.31 16.23
CA THR A 12 -3.60 -8.89 16.02
C THR A 12 -2.67 -8.31 17.09
N GLU A 13 -1.96 -9.19 17.82
CA GLU A 13 -1.05 -8.86 18.92
C GLU A 13 0.13 -8.00 18.49
N ASN A 14 0.65 -8.25 17.29
CA ASN A 14 1.73 -7.50 16.66
C ASN A 14 1.32 -7.14 15.23
N PHE A 15 1.63 -5.91 14.82
CA PHE A 15 1.45 -5.46 13.44
C PHE A 15 2.13 -6.39 12.41
N LEU A 16 3.29 -6.98 12.72
CA LEU A 16 3.94 -7.93 11.80
C LEU A 16 3.07 -9.17 11.55
N LYS A 17 2.37 -9.71 12.56
CA LYS A 17 1.43 -10.83 12.36
C LYS A 17 0.28 -10.44 11.43
N VAL A 18 -0.20 -9.20 11.54
CA VAL A 18 -1.22 -8.65 10.63
C VAL A 18 -0.69 -8.57 9.20
N LEU A 19 0.56 -8.14 9.00
CA LEU A 19 1.17 -8.09 7.66
C LEU A 19 1.37 -9.50 7.08
N VAL A 20 1.88 -10.45 7.87
CA VAL A 20 2.04 -11.86 7.46
C VAL A 20 0.70 -12.46 7.04
N PHE A 21 -0.37 -12.16 7.76
CA PHE A 21 -1.70 -12.61 7.38
C PHE A 21 -2.11 -12.05 6.01
N TYR A 22 -1.99 -10.74 5.81
CA TYR A 22 -2.41 -10.10 4.55
C TYR A 22 -1.50 -10.38 3.35
N GLU A 23 -0.23 -10.71 3.57
CA GLU A 23 0.65 -11.23 2.53
C GLU A 23 0.19 -12.62 2.07
N LYS A 24 -0.14 -13.52 3.00
CA LYS A 24 -0.68 -14.85 2.67
C LYS A 24 -2.03 -14.81 1.96
N GLU A 25 -2.89 -13.86 2.32
CA GLU A 25 -4.19 -13.65 1.69
C GLU A 25 -4.10 -12.91 0.34
N GLY A 26 -2.90 -12.55 -0.12
CA GLY A 26 -2.68 -11.85 -1.39
C GLY A 26 -3.14 -10.40 -1.41
N VAL A 27 -3.35 -9.79 -0.23
CA VAL A 27 -3.67 -8.36 -0.10
C VAL A 27 -2.40 -7.52 -0.16
N LEU A 28 -1.31 -8.03 0.42
CA LEU A 28 0.02 -7.45 0.33
C LEU A 28 0.87 -8.31 -0.59
N GLU A 29 1.64 -7.67 -1.48
CA GLU A 29 2.61 -8.38 -2.32
C GLU A 29 3.80 -8.89 -1.51
N SER A 30 4.37 -8.01 -0.68
CA SER A 30 5.48 -8.33 0.21
C SER A 30 5.48 -7.45 1.45
N ILE A 31 5.75 -8.05 2.61
CA ILE A 31 6.00 -7.34 3.86
C ILE A 31 7.21 -6.40 3.72
N GLU A 32 8.22 -6.79 2.96
CA GLU A 32 9.47 -6.02 2.78
C GLU A 32 9.17 -4.71 2.05
N THR A 33 8.39 -4.76 0.97
CA THR A 33 7.91 -3.58 0.23
C THR A 33 7.10 -2.66 1.14
N TRP A 34 6.21 -3.23 1.97
CA TRP A 34 5.42 -2.45 2.93
C TRP A 34 6.29 -1.75 4.00
N GLN A 35 7.32 -2.44 4.51
CA GLN A 35 8.26 -1.87 5.46
C GLN A 35 9.12 -0.78 4.83
N ALA A 36 9.59 -0.98 3.59
CA ALA A 36 10.33 0.02 2.84
C ALA A 36 9.49 1.30 2.63
N LEU A 37 8.22 1.16 2.25
CA LEU A 37 7.28 2.29 2.11
C LEU A 37 7.14 3.06 3.41
N ARG A 38 7.01 2.34 4.53
CA ARG A 38 6.90 2.94 5.86
C ARG A 38 8.18 3.71 6.25
N THR A 39 9.35 3.16 5.90
CA THR A 39 10.65 3.80 6.14
C THR A 39 10.79 5.08 5.31
N ILE A 40 10.51 5.04 4.01
CA ILE A 40 10.60 6.23 3.13
C ILE A 40 9.59 7.30 3.55
N ARG A 41 8.36 6.91 3.89
CA ARG A 41 7.34 7.85 4.41
C ARG A 41 7.76 8.46 5.75
N ASN A 42 8.45 7.72 6.62
CA ASN A 42 9.03 8.29 7.83
C ASN A 42 10.15 9.28 7.49
N LEU A 43 11.03 8.93 6.55
CA LEU A 43 12.15 9.75 6.12
C LEU A 43 11.67 11.09 5.54
N VAL A 44 10.79 11.06 4.53
CA VAL A 44 10.18 12.26 3.92
C VAL A 44 9.51 13.16 4.96
N ALA A 45 8.79 12.58 5.93
CA ALA A 45 8.11 13.34 6.98
C ALA A 45 9.08 13.99 8.00
N HIS A 46 10.33 13.53 8.05
CA HIS A 46 11.36 14.00 8.98
C HIS A 46 12.54 14.69 8.27
N SER A 47 12.51 14.83 6.95
CA SER A 47 13.50 15.57 6.17
C SER A 47 13.40 17.08 6.49
N TYR A 48 14.00 17.50 7.59
CA TYR A 48 14.21 18.90 7.96
C TYR A 48 15.43 19.53 7.24
N GLU A 49 15.93 18.88 6.20
CA GLU A 49 17.17 19.29 5.51
C GLU A 49 16.88 20.26 4.37
N THR A 50 17.75 21.25 4.18
CA THR A 50 17.70 22.22 3.07
C THR A 50 18.29 21.67 1.77
N ASP A 51 18.66 20.39 1.73
CA ASP A 51 19.14 19.73 0.51
C ASP A 51 17.95 19.33 -0.37
N TYR A 52 17.62 20.21 -1.32
CA TYR A 52 16.53 20.00 -2.26
C TYR A 52 16.74 18.77 -3.18
N ALA A 53 17.99 18.35 -3.42
CA ALA A 53 18.25 17.17 -4.25
C ALA A 53 17.86 15.89 -3.51
N LEU A 54 18.25 15.80 -2.24
CA LEU A 54 17.88 14.66 -1.38
C LEU A 54 16.37 14.61 -1.13
N ILE A 55 15.72 15.76 -0.93
CA ILE A 55 14.26 15.84 -0.82
C ILE A 55 13.60 15.30 -2.11
N ALA A 56 14.05 15.75 -3.28
CA ALA A 56 13.49 15.30 -4.56
C ALA A 56 13.67 13.79 -4.76
N GLU A 57 14.82 13.23 -4.40
CA GLU A 57 15.06 11.78 -4.44
C GLU A 57 14.04 11.04 -3.58
N HIS A 58 13.85 11.44 -2.33
CA HIS A 58 12.90 10.77 -1.42
C HIS A 58 11.45 10.85 -1.91
N PHE A 59 11.03 11.99 -2.47
CA PHE A 59 9.70 12.13 -3.06
C PHE A 59 9.54 11.28 -4.32
N ASN A 60 10.56 11.18 -5.18
CA ASN A 60 10.53 10.32 -6.36
C ASN A 60 10.46 8.84 -5.97
N THR A 61 11.23 8.42 -4.96
CA THR A 61 11.14 7.06 -4.41
C THR A 61 9.75 6.79 -3.83
N LEU A 62 9.22 7.72 -3.03
CA LEU A 62 7.87 7.60 -2.49
C LEU A 62 6.83 7.48 -3.61
N HIS A 63 6.91 8.34 -4.63
CA HIS A 63 6.01 8.35 -5.79
C HIS A 63 6.01 7.01 -6.52
N GLY A 64 7.17 6.40 -6.75
CA GLY A 64 7.29 5.07 -7.37
C GLY A 64 6.62 3.96 -6.55
N MET A 65 6.41 4.14 -5.25
CA MET A 65 5.76 3.16 -4.38
C MET A 65 4.26 3.41 -4.16
N VAL A 66 3.75 4.59 -4.52
CA VAL A 66 2.35 4.97 -4.29
C VAL A 66 1.39 4.05 -5.06
N THR A 67 1.74 3.62 -6.27
CA THR A 67 0.91 2.69 -7.06
C THR A 67 0.65 1.38 -6.32
N GLY A 68 1.68 0.77 -5.71
CA GLY A 68 1.52 -0.45 -4.93
C GLY A 68 0.63 -0.27 -3.69
N LEU A 69 0.65 0.93 -3.09
CA LEU A 69 -0.23 1.26 -1.97
C LEU A 69 -1.70 1.33 -2.41
N TYR A 70 -1.98 1.91 -3.57
CA TYR A 70 -3.34 1.95 -4.12
C TYR A 70 -3.85 0.56 -4.47
N GLN A 71 -3.03 -0.27 -5.10
CA GLN A 71 -3.37 -1.66 -5.40
C GLN A 71 -3.69 -2.43 -4.12
N THR A 72 -2.84 -2.32 -3.09
CA THR A 72 -3.08 -2.91 -1.76
C THR A 72 -4.42 -2.47 -1.18
N ALA A 73 -4.80 -1.20 -1.33
CA ALA A 73 -6.08 -0.69 -0.84
C ALA A 73 -7.27 -1.34 -1.56
N GLY A 74 -7.19 -1.50 -2.89
CA GLY A 74 -8.20 -2.20 -3.68
C GLY A 74 -8.35 -3.67 -3.26
N LEU A 75 -7.22 -4.38 -3.18
CA LEU A 75 -7.18 -5.78 -2.75
C LEU A 75 -7.73 -5.96 -1.33
N PHE A 76 -7.46 -5.01 -0.42
CA PHE A 76 -7.97 -5.06 0.94
C PHE A 76 -9.50 -4.89 0.99
N ILE A 77 -10.08 -4.01 0.17
CA ILE A 77 -11.54 -3.87 0.07
C ILE A 77 -12.17 -5.14 -0.50
N ASP A 78 -11.58 -5.70 -1.55
CA ASP A 78 -12.08 -6.95 -2.15
C ASP A 78 -11.98 -8.11 -1.15
N HIS A 79 -10.90 -8.19 -0.39
CA HIS A 79 -10.74 -9.16 0.70
C HIS A 79 -11.83 -9.01 1.76
N CYS A 80 -12.10 -7.79 2.24
CA CYS A 80 -13.16 -7.54 3.22
C CYS A 80 -14.54 -7.93 2.68
N ASN A 81 -14.83 -7.61 1.42
CA ASN A 81 -16.10 -7.97 0.80
C ASN A 81 -16.23 -9.50 0.67
N ASN A 82 -15.20 -10.17 0.16
CA ASN A 82 -15.21 -11.60 -0.09
C ASN A 82 -15.23 -12.44 1.21
N ARG A 83 -14.52 -12.00 2.25
CA ARG A 83 -14.33 -12.76 3.48
C ARG A 83 -15.31 -12.40 4.60
N LEU A 84 -15.77 -11.15 4.65
CA LEU A 84 -16.65 -10.64 5.72
C LEU A 84 -18.02 -10.21 5.22
N GLY A 85 -18.24 -10.12 3.89
CA GLY A 85 -19.45 -9.52 3.34
C GLY A 85 -19.57 -8.02 3.65
N ILE A 86 -18.43 -7.36 3.92
CA ILE A 86 -18.38 -5.93 4.27
C ILE A 86 -17.88 -5.14 3.08
N ALA A 87 -18.68 -4.15 2.68
CA ALA A 87 -18.35 -3.17 1.65
C ALA A 87 -18.44 -1.74 2.21
N PRO A 88 -17.87 -0.74 1.53
CA PRO A 88 -18.10 0.67 1.86
C PRO A 88 -19.60 0.98 1.95
N ALA A 89 -20.00 1.79 2.93
CA ALA A 89 -21.41 2.14 3.14
C ALA A 89 -22.00 2.99 1.99
N ASN A 90 -21.13 3.62 1.18
CA ASN A 90 -21.49 4.44 0.03
C ASN A 90 -20.58 4.07 -1.15
N ALA A 91 -21.16 4.04 -2.35
CA ALA A 91 -20.46 3.78 -3.62
C ALA A 91 -19.98 5.06 -4.33
N ASP A 92 -20.14 6.23 -3.71
CA ASP A 92 -19.56 7.48 -4.21
C ASP A 92 -18.06 7.30 -4.44
N PHE A 93 -17.61 7.67 -5.64
CA PHE A 93 -16.23 7.51 -6.13
C PHE A 93 -15.73 6.07 -6.32
N GLU A 94 -16.61 5.05 -6.26
CA GLU A 94 -16.18 3.66 -6.47
C GLU A 94 -15.51 3.50 -7.83
N GLN A 95 -16.06 4.10 -8.89
CA GLN A 95 -15.51 3.97 -10.23
C GLN A 95 -14.09 4.57 -10.32
N GLU A 96 -13.88 5.76 -9.75
CA GLU A 96 -12.60 6.45 -9.67
C GLU A 96 -11.60 5.65 -8.85
N PHE A 97 -12.02 5.18 -7.67
CA PHE A 97 -11.20 4.34 -6.81
C PHE A 97 -10.73 3.09 -7.56
N ARG A 98 -11.65 2.37 -8.22
CA ARG A 98 -11.33 1.17 -8.99
C ARG A 98 -10.41 1.44 -10.19
N LYS A 99 -10.42 2.64 -10.76
CA LYS A 99 -9.44 3.02 -11.81
C LYS A 99 -8.04 3.15 -11.22
N ILE A 100 -7.91 3.69 -10.01
CA ILE A 100 -6.63 3.95 -9.35
C ILE A 100 -6.05 2.68 -8.71
N THR A 101 -6.89 1.77 -8.21
CA THR A 101 -6.44 0.56 -7.50
C THR A 101 -6.30 -0.67 -8.38
N LYS A 102 -6.63 -0.59 -9.67
CA LYS A 102 -6.42 -1.72 -10.59
C LYS A 102 -4.93 -1.98 -10.74
N VAL A 103 -4.57 -3.25 -10.76
CA VAL A 103 -3.23 -3.68 -11.17
C VAL A 103 -3.14 -3.40 -12.68
N ASP A 104 -2.31 -2.45 -13.08
CA ASP A 104 -1.96 -2.27 -14.48
C ASP A 104 -0.91 -3.34 -14.84
N PRO A 105 -1.18 -4.29 -15.75
CA PRO A 105 -0.20 -5.30 -16.13
C PRO A 105 1.04 -4.74 -16.85
N GLY A 106 1.03 -3.44 -17.20
CA GLY A 106 2.07 -2.81 -18.04
C GLY A 106 3.05 -1.87 -17.34
N GLU A 107 2.87 -1.52 -16.06
CA GLU A 107 3.75 -0.56 -15.38
C GLU A 107 4.93 -1.29 -14.69
N THR A 108 5.76 -1.96 -15.50
CA THR A 108 7.12 -2.32 -15.08
C THR A 108 7.91 -1.05 -14.83
N ALA A 109 8.61 -1.02 -13.68
CA ALA A 109 9.46 0.03 -13.11
C ALA A 109 9.93 1.15 -14.08
N PRO A 110 9.96 2.42 -13.63
CA PRO A 110 10.51 3.50 -14.43
C PRO A 110 11.93 3.13 -14.88
N ASN A 111 12.14 3.15 -16.19
CA ASN A 111 13.42 2.95 -16.82
C ASN A 111 14.33 4.09 -16.34
N ILE A 112 15.18 3.82 -15.34
CA ILE A 112 16.22 4.76 -14.92
C ILE A 112 17.28 4.71 -16.02
N GLU A 113 17.06 5.46 -17.09
CA GLU A 113 18.13 5.81 -18.01
C GLU A 113 19.15 6.64 -17.22
N SER A 114 20.28 6.01 -16.92
CA SER A 114 21.47 6.68 -16.42
C SER A 114 22.11 7.47 -17.57
N PRO A 115 22.65 8.67 -17.30
CA PRO A 115 23.26 9.55 -18.32
C PRO A 115 24.53 8.97 -18.94
#